data_AF-A0A522VME0-F1
#
_entry.id   AF-A0A522VME0-F1
#
_cell.length_a   1.000
_cell.length_b   1.000
_cell.length_c   1.000
_cell.angle_alpha   90.00
_cell.angle_beta   90.00
_cell.angle_gamma   90.00
#
_symmetry.space_group_name_H-M   'P 1'
#
loop_
_entity.id
_entity.type
_entity.pdbx_description
1 polymer ?
#
loop_
_entity_poly.entity_id
_entity_poly.type
_entity_poly.pdbx_seq_one_letter_code
_entity_poly.pdbx_strand_id
1 'polypeptide(L)'
;MAFRCWIVARPLSDAVIVGAAGIRCEDGSRFCRHERVFEVALTPALSGSLSDSAARRLSRGEREPEGARVVDIFDQAAERCEADTALAIARQLAQPALGVGEQRLNPDTGEVLCFECWEEIPVERLIAVPGANLCVSCLTVLEQQRRARRV
;
A
#
# COMPACT_ATOMS: atom_id res chain seq x y z
N MET A 1 33.42 16.24 16.82
CA MET A 1 33.80 14.85 16.45
C MET A 1 33.12 14.53 15.13
N ALA A 2 33.87 14.31 14.05
CA ALA A 2 33.32 14.05 12.72
C ALA A 2 33.29 12.54 12.47
N PHE A 3 32.09 11.96 12.31
CA PHE A 3 31.92 10.53 12.02
C PHE A 3 32.11 10.27 10.52
N ARG A 4 33.04 9.37 10.19
CA ARG A 4 33.27 8.89 8.82
C ARG A 4 32.44 7.65 8.58
N CYS A 5 31.36 7.76 7.82
CA CYS A 5 30.57 6.62 7.38
C CYS A 5 31.08 6.14 6.01
N TRP A 6 31.38 4.85 5.87
CA TRP A 6 31.77 4.25 4.60
C TRP A 6 30.65 3.33 4.10
N ILE A 7 30.29 3.46 2.83
CA ILE A 7 29.28 2.62 2.17
C ILE A 7 30.01 1.42 1.56
N VAL A 8 29.64 0.20 1.94
CA VAL A 8 30.13 -1.02 1.32
C VAL A 8 29.06 -1.55 0.37
N ALA A 9 29.26 -1.37 -0.93
CA ALA A 9 28.43 -1.98 -1.97
C ALA A 9 29.02 -3.35 -2.35
N ARG A 10 28.22 -4.42 -2.21
CA ARG A 10 28.55 -5.75 -2.77
C ARG A 10 27.85 -5.88 -4.12
N PRO A 11 28.56 -6.24 -5.22
CA PRO A 11 27.89 -6.57 -6.46
C PRO A 11 27.22 -7.95 -6.33
N LEU A 12 25.90 -7.98 -6.42
CA LEU A 12 25.13 -9.19 -6.73
C LEU A 12 24.75 -9.11 -8.22
N SER A 13 25.17 -10.13 -8.94
CA SER A 13 24.96 -10.36 -10.38
C SER A 13 23.49 -10.25 -10.79
N ASP A 14 23.25 -9.49 -11.87
CA ASP A 14 22.14 -9.52 -12.82
C ASP A 14 20.77 -10.03 -12.33
N ALA A 15 20.11 -9.21 -11.51
CA ALA A 15 18.66 -8.99 -11.52
C ALA A 15 18.33 -7.86 -10.55
N VAL A 16 17.64 -6.82 -11.04
CA VAL A 16 16.88 -5.79 -10.29
C VAL A 16 17.42 -5.49 -8.88
N ILE A 17 18.20 -4.42 -8.76
CA ILE A 17 18.73 -3.92 -7.49
C ILE A 17 17.59 -3.32 -6.67
N VAL A 18 17.08 -4.05 -5.68
CA VAL A 18 16.51 -3.45 -4.47
C VAL A 18 17.59 -3.52 -3.40
N GLY A 19 18.49 -2.54 -3.42
CA GLY A 19 19.59 -2.46 -2.48
C GLY A 19 19.11 -1.93 -1.12
N ALA A 20 18.98 -2.80 -0.12
CA ALA A 20 18.94 -2.36 1.27
C ALA A 20 20.39 -2.09 1.73
N ALA A 21 20.80 -0.82 1.75
CA ALA A 21 22.07 -0.43 2.34
C ALA A 21 21.96 -0.50 3.87
N GLY A 22 22.41 -1.60 4.47
CA GLY A 22 22.54 -1.71 5.93
C GLY A 22 23.72 -0.88 6.43
N ILE A 23 23.46 0.21 7.12
CA ILE A 23 24.49 0.97 7.85
C ILE A 23 24.80 0.19 9.15
N ARG A 24 26.05 -0.25 9.34
CA ARG A 24 26.53 -0.75 10.64
C ARG A 24 27.26 0.38 11.38
N CYS A 25 26.79 0.68 12.58
CA CYS A 25 27.56 1.44 13.56
C CYS A 25 28.56 0.48 14.25
N GLU A 26 29.78 0.94 14.56
CA GLU A 26 30.81 0.13 15.24
C GLU A 26 30.45 -0.21 16.70
N ASP A 27 29.43 0.45 17.26
CA ASP A 27 29.12 0.40 18.70
C ASP A 27 28.10 -0.70 19.09
N GLY A 28 27.71 -1.58 18.17
CA GLY A 28 26.81 -2.72 18.43
C GLY A 28 25.35 -2.36 18.75
N SER A 29 25.00 -1.08 18.84
CA SER A 29 23.62 -0.61 19.03
C SER A 29 22.86 -0.64 17.69
N ARG A 30 21.94 -1.60 17.54
CA ARG A 30 21.00 -1.61 16.43
C ARG A 30 19.94 -0.56 16.69
N PHE A 31 19.89 0.47 15.84
CA PHE A 31 18.73 1.26 15.40
C PHE A 31 19.09 2.75 15.29
N CYS A 32 19.46 3.18 14.09
CA CYS A 32 19.27 4.55 13.64
C CYS A 32 18.20 4.53 12.55
N ARG A 33 16.94 4.82 12.92
CA ARG A 33 15.86 5.09 11.96
C ARG A 33 16.14 6.45 11.33
N HIS A 34 16.71 6.46 10.14
CA HIS A 34 16.58 7.57 9.21
C HIS A 34 16.01 7.00 7.92
N GLU A 35 14.70 7.12 7.74
CA GLU A 35 14.05 7.00 6.44
C GLU A 35 14.55 8.16 5.58
N ARG A 36 15.50 7.88 4.69
CA ARG A 36 15.71 8.72 3.51
C ARG A 36 15.11 7.98 2.33
N VAL A 37 13.96 8.46 1.89
CA VAL A 37 13.40 8.15 0.58
C VAL A 37 14.35 8.76 -0.45
N PHE A 38 14.98 7.92 -1.26
CA PHE A 38 15.71 8.40 -2.44
C PHE A 38 14.74 8.49 -3.61
N GLU A 39 14.60 9.71 -4.16
CA GLU A 39 13.94 9.96 -5.42
C GLU A 39 14.73 9.26 -6.54
N VAL A 40 14.12 8.23 -7.14
CA VAL A 40 14.68 7.60 -8.33
C VAL A 40 14.40 8.52 -9.50
N ALA A 41 15.46 9.11 -10.05
CA ALA A 41 15.38 9.88 -11.29
C ALA A 41 14.86 8.98 -12.42
N LEU A 42 13.64 9.27 -12.88
CA LEU A 42 13.07 8.70 -14.09
C LEU A 42 13.95 9.08 -15.28
N THR A 43 14.45 8.07 -15.99
CA THR A 43 15.20 8.25 -17.23
C THR A 43 14.32 8.89 -18.31
N PRO A 44 14.77 9.93 -19.02
CA PRO A 44 14.07 10.46 -20.18
C PRO A 44 14.46 9.61 -21.41
N ALA A 45 13.83 8.45 -21.58
CA ALA A 45 14.04 7.59 -22.74
C ALA A 45 12.74 7.22 -23.48
N LEU A 46 11.70 8.05 -23.36
CA LEU A 46 10.41 7.86 -24.05
C LEU A 46 9.91 9.13 -24.73
N SER A 47 10.77 9.81 -25.50
CA SER A 47 10.36 10.86 -26.44
C SER A 47 10.48 10.41 -27.91
N GLY A 48 10.61 9.11 -28.17
CA GLY A 48 10.71 8.54 -29.51
C GLY A 48 9.45 7.80 -29.96
N SER A 49 8.75 8.36 -30.95
CA SER A 49 7.92 7.63 -31.95
C SER A 49 6.59 6.98 -31.52
N LEU A 50 5.67 7.72 -30.91
CA LEU A 50 4.25 7.31 -30.86
C LEU A 50 3.49 7.50 -32.19
N SER A 51 4.03 8.26 -33.15
CA SER A 51 3.37 8.53 -34.43
C SER A 51 3.57 7.44 -35.49
N ASP A 52 4.75 6.81 -35.55
CA ASP A 52 5.07 5.83 -36.61
C ASP A 52 4.46 4.45 -36.37
N SER A 53 4.27 4.07 -35.11
CA SER A 53 3.70 2.76 -34.74
C SER A 53 2.17 2.75 -34.81
N ALA A 54 1.51 3.90 -34.62
CA ALA A 54 0.07 4.05 -34.84
C ALA A 54 -0.29 4.05 -36.34
N ALA A 55 0.51 4.72 -37.18
CA ALA A 55 0.28 4.79 -38.63
C ALA A 55 0.42 3.43 -39.36
N ARG A 56 1.29 2.54 -38.85
CA ARG A 56 1.45 1.18 -39.44
C ARG A 56 0.30 0.22 -39.11
N ARG A 57 -0.45 0.43 -38.04
CA ARG A 57 -1.61 -0.43 -37.69
C ARG A 57 -2.79 -0.25 -38.63
N LEU A 58 -2.94 0.92 -39.25
CA LEU A 58 -4.04 1.21 -40.18
C LEU A 58 -3.87 0.57 -41.57
N SER A 59 -2.66 0.13 -41.93
CA SER A 59 -2.36 -0.42 -43.27
C SER A 59 -2.21 -1.94 -43.31
N ARG A 60 -1.96 -2.60 -42.17
CA ARG A 60 -2.25 -4.02 -42.01
C ARG A 60 -3.74 -4.12 -41.72
N GLY A 61 -4.50 -4.89 -42.49
CA GLY A 61 -5.83 -5.34 -42.08
C GLY A 61 -5.72 -6.24 -40.84
N GLU A 62 -5.32 -5.66 -39.71
CA GLU A 62 -5.39 -6.27 -38.41
C GLU A 62 -6.88 -6.47 -38.16
N ARG A 63 -7.31 -7.73 -38.29
CA ARG A 63 -8.65 -8.15 -37.88
C ARG A 63 -8.91 -7.53 -36.52
N GLU A 64 -9.99 -6.76 -36.40
CA GLU A 64 -10.48 -6.32 -35.09
C GLU A 64 -10.47 -7.52 -34.15
N PRO A 65 -10.08 -7.34 -32.87
CA PRO A 65 -10.07 -8.45 -31.92
C PRO A 65 -11.45 -9.11 -31.97
N GLU A 66 -11.46 -10.34 -32.48
CA GLU A 66 -12.64 -11.15 -32.75
C GLU A 66 -13.28 -11.47 -31.39
N GLY A 67 -14.15 -10.58 -30.94
CA GLY A 67 -14.66 -10.58 -29.56
C GLY A 67 -14.91 -9.21 -28.93
N ALA A 68 -14.62 -8.09 -29.59
CA ALA A 68 -15.11 -6.78 -29.16
C ALA A 68 -16.64 -6.77 -29.26
N ARG A 69 -17.32 -7.05 -28.13
CA ARG A 69 -18.77 -6.94 -28.05
C ARG A 69 -19.12 -5.48 -28.30
N VAL A 70 -19.81 -5.22 -29.41
CA VAL A 70 -20.44 -3.92 -29.65
C VAL A 70 -21.55 -3.79 -28.63
N VAL A 71 -21.33 -2.91 -27.67
CA VAL A 71 -22.28 -2.59 -26.60
C VAL A 71 -23.40 -1.78 -27.21
N ASP A 72 -24.65 -2.22 -27.03
CA ASP A 72 -25.80 -1.40 -27.43
C ASP A 72 -25.81 -0.10 -26.60
N ILE A 73 -26.31 0.99 -27.19
CA ILE A 73 -26.39 2.32 -26.57
C ILE A 73 -27.15 2.24 -25.23
N PHE A 74 -28.11 1.33 -25.11
CA PHE A 74 -28.86 1.10 -23.87
C PHE A 74 -28.03 0.40 -22.78
N ASP A 75 -27.07 -0.45 -23.17
CA ASP A 75 -26.24 -1.22 -22.24
C ASP A 75 -25.01 -0.44 -21.74
N GLN A 76 -24.63 0.65 -22.44
CA GLN A 76 -23.46 1.47 -22.08
C GLN A 76 -23.51 1.99 -20.64
N ALA A 77 -24.69 2.33 -20.12
CA ALA A 77 -24.83 2.81 -18.75
C ALA A 77 -24.61 1.67 -17.74
N ALA A 78 -25.13 0.47 -18.02
CA ALA A 78 -24.96 -0.70 -17.17
C ALA A 78 -23.48 -1.13 -17.13
N GLU A 79 -22.83 -1.23 -18.29
CA GLU A 79 -21.42 -1.62 -18.35
C GLU A 79 -20.49 -0.63 -17.63
N ARG A 80 -20.76 0.68 -17.72
CA ARG A 80 -20.00 1.69 -16.96
C ARG A 80 -20.18 1.50 -15.46
N CYS A 81 -21.41 1.25 -15.01
CA CYS A 81 -21.71 1.00 -13.60
C CYS A 81 -20.99 -0.27 -13.10
N GLU A 82 -21.01 -1.34 -13.90
CA GLU A 82 -20.30 -2.58 -13.58
C GLU A 82 -18.78 -2.37 -13.51
N ALA A 83 -18.21 -1.64 -14.48
CA ALA A 83 -16.79 -1.31 -14.50
C ALA A 83 -16.37 -0.48 -13.27
N ASP A 84 -17.17 0.54 -12.92
CA ASP A 84 -16.93 1.37 -11.74
C ASP A 84 -17.02 0.55 -10.44
N THR A 85 -18.01 -0.35 -10.35
CA THR A 85 -18.20 -1.23 -9.20
C THR A 85 -17.04 -2.22 -9.06
N ALA A 86 -16.63 -2.85 -10.16
CA ALA A 86 -15.49 -3.76 -10.19
C ALA A 86 -14.19 -3.06 -9.76
N LEU A 87 -13.99 -1.83 -10.23
CA LEU A 87 -12.84 -1.00 -9.86
C LEU A 87 -12.88 -0.58 -8.38
N ALA A 88 -14.05 -0.27 -7.83
CA ALA A 88 -14.21 0.02 -6.40
C ALA A 88 -13.88 -1.22 -5.53
N ILE A 89 -14.35 -2.39 -5.92
CA ILE A 89 -14.03 -3.66 -5.25
C ILE A 89 -12.53 -3.95 -5.33
N ALA A 90 -11.93 -3.80 -6.51
CA ALA A 90 -10.50 -4.01 -6.70
C ALA A 90 -9.67 -3.07 -5.80
N ARG A 91 -10.07 -1.80 -5.69
CA ARG A 91 -9.43 -0.84 -4.76
C ARG A 91 -9.57 -1.27 -3.30
N GLN A 92 -10.74 -1.75 -2.89
CA GLN A 92 -10.96 -2.21 -1.52
C GLN A 92 -10.14 -3.47 -1.19
N LEU A 93 -10.03 -4.40 -2.13
CA LEU A 93 -9.22 -5.62 -1.97
C LEU A 93 -7.71 -5.35 -2.01
N ALA A 94 -7.29 -4.36 -2.79
CA ALA A 94 -5.88 -3.94 -2.90
C ALA A 94 -5.42 -3.11 -1.70
N GLN A 95 -6.35 -2.55 -0.91
CA GLN A 95 -5.97 -1.92 0.35
C GLN A 95 -5.39 -3.01 1.26
N PRO A 96 -4.18 -2.82 1.82
CA PRO A 96 -3.66 -3.73 2.82
C PRO A 96 -4.73 -3.86 3.89
N ALA A 97 -5.06 -5.09 4.32
CA ALA A 97 -6.08 -5.30 5.33
C ALA A 97 -5.75 -4.41 6.53
N LEU A 98 -6.45 -3.27 6.65
CA LEU A 98 -6.21 -2.24 7.66
C LEU A 98 -6.46 -2.78 9.09
N GLY A 99 -6.79 -4.06 9.22
CA GLY A 99 -7.13 -4.77 10.45
C GLY A 99 -6.00 -5.60 11.06
N VAL A 100 -4.87 -5.84 10.39
CA VAL A 100 -3.68 -6.39 11.07
C VAL A 100 -2.70 -5.25 11.34
N GLY A 101 -3.19 -4.22 12.03
CA GLY A 101 -2.32 -3.19 12.58
C GLY A 101 -1.38 -3.81 13.61
N GLU A 102 -0.23 -3.18 13.84
CA GLU A 102 0.59 -3.51 15.01
C GLU A 102 -0.29 -3.45 16.25
N GLN A 103 -0.45 -4.58 16.95
CA GLN A 103 -1.08 -4.61 18.27
C GLN A 103 -0.03 -4.24 19.31
N ARG A 104 -0.40 -3.38 20.25
CA ARG A 104 0.47 -3.09 21.39
C ARG A 104 0.28 -4.17 22.42
N LEU A 105 1.37 -4.81 22.85
CA LEU A 105 1.35 -5.84 23.87
C LEU A 105 1.90 -5.29 25.19
N ASN A 106 1.33 -5.75 26.29
CA ASN A 106 1.92 -5.59 27.61
C ASN A 106 3.20 -6.45 27.69
N PRO A 107 4.36 -5.88 28.06
CA PRO A 107 5.61 -6.66 28.14
C PRO A 107 5.59 -7.75 29.21
N ASP A 108 4.78 -7.60 30.26
CA ASP A 108 4.76 -8.51 31.40
C ASP A 108 3.75 -9.65 31.20
N THR A 109 2.55 -9.32 30.70
CA THR A 109 1.45 -10.29 30.54
C THR A 109 1.32 -10.82 29.10
N GLY A 110 1.87 -10.12 28.12
CA GLY A 110 1.68 -10.41 26.69
C GLY A 110 0.28 -10.07 26.17
N GLU A 111 -0.58 -9.45 26.99
CA GLU A 111 -1.95 -9.10 26.61
C GLU A 111 -2.00 -7.87 25.69
N VAL A 112 -3.03 -7.80 24.86
CA VAL A 112 -3.21 -6.68 23.93
C VAL A 112 -3.74 -5.47 24.69
N LEU A 113 -3.04 -4.34 24.56
CA LEU A 113 -3.39 -3.07 25.18
C LEU A 113 -4.08 -2.12 24.20
N CYS A 114 -5.00 -1.33 24.72
CA CYS A 114 -5.59 -0.20 24.02
C CYS A 114 -4.53 0.85 23.67
N PHE A 115 -4.52 1.35 22.44
CA PHE A 115 -3.59 2.39 22.00
C PHE A 115 -3.79 3.76 22.67
N GLU A 116 -4.99 4.03 23.17
CA GLU A 116 -5.38 5.34 23.74
C GLU A 116 -5.24 5.36 25.26
N CYS A 117 -5.96 4.47 25.96
CA CYS A 117 -6.01 4.45 27.42
C CYS A 117 -5.02 3.48 28.07
N TRP A 118 -4.33 2.64 27.28
CA TRP A 118 -3.38 1.63 27.76
C TRP A 118 -3.98 0.52 28.64
N GLU A 119 -5.31 0.41 28.70
CA GLU A 119 -6.00 -0.69 29.38
C GLU A 119 -5.98 -1.97 28.53
N GLU A 120 -6.03 -3.13 29.20
CA GLU A 120 -6.12 -4.44 28.57
C GLU A 120 -7.43 -4.58 27.77
N ILE A 121 -7.33 -5.10 26.54
CA ILE A 121 -8.49 -5.36 25.70
C ILE A 121 -9.03 -6.76 26.06
N PRO A 122 -10.32 -6.88 26.42
CA PRO A 122 -10.90 -8.15 26.81
C PRO A 122 -10.81 -9.19 25.69
N VAL A 123 -10.49 -10.43 26.07
CA VAL A 123 -10.24 -11.54 25.15
C VAL A 123 -11.46 -11.84 24.28
N GLU A 124 -12.67 -11.72 24.84
CA GLU A 124 -13.93 -11.93 24.12
C GLU A 124 -14.03 -11.01 22.90
N ARG A 125 -13.51 -9.80 23.03
CA ARG A 125 -13.50 -8.84 21.93
C ARG A 125 -12.43 -9.14 20.90
N LEU A 126 -11.25 -9.58 21.34
CA LEU A 126 -10.19 -10.00 20.41
C LEU A 126 -10.59 -11.23 19.60
N ILE A 127 -11.42 -12.12 20.16
CA ILE A 127 -12.03 -13.25 19.45
C ILE A 127 -13.04 -12.74 18.41
N ALA A 128 -13.93 -11.81 18.80
CA ALA A 128 -14.94 -11.27 17.90
C ALA A 128 -14.36 -10.40 16.78
N VAL A 129 -13.31 -9.63 17.10
CA VAL A 129 -12.63 -8.70 16.19
C VAL A 129 -11.11 -8.87 16.35
N PRO A 130 -10.52 -9.85 15.65
CA PRO A 130 -9.07 -10.02 15.61
C PRO A 130 -8.39 -8.74 15.10
N GLY A 131 -7.31 -8.33 15.75
CA GLY A 131 -6.60 -7.09 15.41
C GLY A 131 -7.22 -5.82 15.98
N ALA A 132 -8.17 -5.91 16.93
CA ALA A 132 -8.67 -4.74 17.63
C ALA A 132 -7.54 -4.02 18.39
N ASN A 133 -7.47 -2.70 18.23
CA ASN A 133 -6.41 -1.82 18.77
C ASN A 133 -6.92 -0.82 19.82
N LEU A 134 -8.23 -0.69 19.99
CA LEU A 134 -8.84 0.26 20.93
C LEU A 134 -9.79 -0.49 21.84
N CYS A 135 -9.93 -0.10 23.10
CA CYS A 135 -11.01 -0.55 23.99
C CYS A 135 -12.38 0.00 23.52
N VAL A 136 -13.48 -0.52 24.08
CA VAL A 136 -14.84 -0.27 23.54
C VAL A 136 -15.19 1.20 23.71
N SER A 137 -14.86 1.75 24.89
CA SER A 137 -15.04 3.16 25.23
C SER A 137 -14.30 4.08 24.26
N CYS A 138 -12.99 3.87 24.06
CA CYS A 138 -12.20 4.68 23.12
C CYS A 138 -12.71 4.57 21.68
N LEU A 139 -13.11 3.38 21.23
CA LEU A 139 -13.70 3.20 19.90
C LEU A 139 -15.01 3.98 19.75
N THR A 140 -15.90 3.91 20.75
CA THR A 140 -17.18 4.64 20.73
C THR A 140 -16.96 6.15 20.65
N VAL A 141 -16.01 6.70 21.42
CA VAL A 141 -15.66 8.13 21.37
C VAL A 141 -15.15 8.51 19.98
N LEU A 142 -14.25 7.71 19.39
CA LEU A 142 -13.72 7.96 18.06
C LEU A 142 -14.82 7.96 16.98
N GLU A 143 -15.76 7.02 17.06
CA GLU A 143 -16.90 6.94 16.15
C GLU A 143 -17.83 8.14 16.27
N GLN A 144 -18.12 8.59 17.50
CA GLN A 144 -18.90 9.81 17.74
C GLN A 144 -18.22 11.06 17.15
N GLN A 145 -16.90 11.20 17.34
CA GLN A 145 -16.12 12.30 16.76
C GLN A 145 -16.16 12.27 15.23
N ARG A 146 -15.98 11.08 14.62
CA ARG A 146 -16.07 10.92 13.16
C ARG A 146 -17.46 11.28 12.64
N ARG A 147 -18.51 10.88 13.37
CA ARG A 147 -19.90 11.21 13.02
C ARG A 147 -20.14 12.72 13.10
N ALA A 148 -19.67 13.38 14.15
CA ALA A 148 -19.80 14.83 14.32
C ALA A 148 -19.09 15.63 13.21
N ARG A 149 -17.94 15.14 12.72
CA ARG A 149 -17.19 15.80 11.62
C ARG A 149 -17.82 15.65 10.23
N ARG A 150 -18.78 14.75 10.06
CA ARG A 150 -19.46 14.51 8.76
C ARG A 150 -20.70 15.38 8.57
N VAL A 151 -21.13 16.10 9.60
CA VAL A 151 -22.24 17.05 9.59
C VAL A 151 -21.71 18.44 9.29
#